data_AF-A0A914QAV7-F1
#
_entry.id   AF-A0A914QAV7-F1
#
_cell.length_a   1.000
_cell.length_b   1.000
_cell.length_c   1.000
_cell.angle_alpha   90.00
_cell.angle_beta   90.00
_cell.angle_gamma   90.00
#
_symmetry.space_group_name_H-M   'P 1'
#
loop_
_entity.id
_entity.type
_entity.pdbx_description
1 polymer ?
#
loop_
_entity_poly.entity_id
_entity_poly.type
_entity_poly.pdbx_seq_one_letter_code
_entity_poly.pdbx_strand_id
1 'polypeptide(L)'
;MQKLFAIFVFGSFIAAVSAGMQSTAIAGTVTCNEIPQAAIKIELWDKDTIDPDDLMANTTTFSDGGFYLEGKESELTTIDPEVRMYVFVVFKYHGRPKMKVDCAQPAAKKPLF
;
A
#
# COMPACT_ATOMS: atom_id res chain seq x y z
N MET A 1 -0.51 -20.77 55.97
CA MET A 1 0.27 -19.93 55.06
C MET A 1 0.40 -20.62 53.69
N GLN A 2 -0.67 -20.64 52.90
CA GLN A 2 -0.73 -21.40 51.62
C GLN A 2 -1.58 -20.66 50.56
N LYS A 3 -1.68 -19.33 50.66
CA LYS A 3 -2.41 -18.51 49.68
C LYS A 3 -1.52 -17.48 48.96
N LEU A 4 -0.25 -17.37 49.35
CA LEU A 4 0.71 -16.45 48.73
C LEU A 4 1.48 -17.06 47.55
N PHE A 5 1.63 -18.40 47.51
CA PHE A 5 2.31 -19.07 46.40
C PHE A 5 1.46 -19.18 45.12
N ALA A 6 0.13 -19.07 45.23
CA ALA A 6 -0.76 -19.16 44.07
C ALA A 6 -0.72 -17.91 43.17
N ILE A 7 -0.23 -16.78 43.68
CA ILE A 7 -0.16 -15.52 42.92
C ILE A 7 1.09 -15.47 42.03
N PHE A 8 2.17 -16.18 42.39
CA PHE A 8 3.42 -16.17 41.62
C PHE A 8 3.41 -17.07 40.38
N VAL A 9 2.40 -17.94 40.22
CA VAL A 9 2.25 -18.80 39.04
C VAL A 9 1.44 -18.10 37.92
N PHE A 10 0.78 -16.98 38.22
CA PHE A 10 0.03 -16.19 37.24
C PHE A 10 0.84 -15.05 36.60
N GLY A 11 2.10 -14.89 37.00
CA GLY A 11 2.97 -13.81 36.53
C GLY A 11 3.88 -14.26 35.39
N SER A 12 3.67 -13.66 34.23
CA SER A 12 4.63 -13.58 33.11
C SER A 12 4.74 -14.79 32.19
N PHE A 13 3.73 -14.95 31.34
CA PHE A 13 3.97 -15.34 29.95
C PHE A 13 3.58 -14.17 29.04
N ILE A 14 4.32 -13.05 29.13
CA ILE A 14 4.29 -12.08 28.03
C ILE A 14 5.10 -12.72 26.91
N ALA A 15 4.42 -13.34 25.94
CA ALA A 15 5.06 -13.71 24.70
C ALA A 15 5.63 -12.43 24.08
N ALA A 16 6.95 -12.38 23.88
CA ALA A 16 7.56 -11.29 23.14
C ALA A 16 7.08 -11.39 21.69
N VAL A 17 6.11 -10.56 21.31
CA VAL A 17 5.71 -10.43 19.91
C VAL A 17 6.72 -9.48 19.27
N SER A 18 7.55 -9.99 18.37
CA SER A 18 8.51 -9.19 17.61
C SER A 18 7.98 -8.95 16.20
N ALA A 19 7.99 -7.69 15.76
CA ALA A 19 7.72 -7.34 14.38
C ALA A 19 8.83 -7.88 13.47
N GLY A 20 8.44 -8.35 12.29
CA GLY A 20 9.34 -8.86 11.26
C GLY A 20 9.45 -7.88 10.10
N MET A 21 10.67 -7.66 9.61
CA MET A 21 10.89 -6.89 8.39
C MET A 21 10.36 -7.69 7.19
N GLN A 22 9.43 -7.10 6.45
CA GLN A 22 8.84 -7.65 5.23
C GLN A 22 9.04 -6.68 4.07
N SER A 23 8.99 -7.19 2.85
CA SER A 23 9.22 -6.39 1.65
C SER A 23 8.49 -6.93 0.44
N THR A 24 8.08 -6.03 -0.45
CA THR A 24 7.52 -6.38 -1.75
C THR A 24 8.00 -5.41 -2.82
N ALA A 25 7.97 -5.84 -4.08
CA ALA A 25 8.30 -5.01 -5.22
C ALA A 25 7.23 -5.15 -6.30
N ILE A 26 6.86 -4.02 -6.91
CA ILE A 26 5.90 -3.95 -8.00
C ILE A 26 6.53 -3.19 -9.17
N ALA A 27 6.35 -3.75 -10.36
CA ALA A 27 6.60 -3.09 -11.63
C ALA A 27 5.31 -3.02 -12.44
N GLY A 28 5.12 -1.96 -13.21
CA GLY A 28 3.94 -1.83 -14.06
C GLY A 28 4.07 -0.70 -15.07
N THR A 29 3.01 -0.49 -15.84
CA THR A 29 2.90 0.59 -16.83
C THR A 29 1.54 1.25 -16.70
N VAL A 30 1.50 2.58 -16.68
CA VAL A 30 0.26 3.37 -16.66
C VAL A 30 -0.05 3.84 -18.06
N THR A 31 -1.23 3.51 -18.56
CA THR A 31 -1.72 3.90 -19.89
C THR A 31 -3.12 4.49 -19.82
N CYS A 32 -3.42 5.46 -20.68
CA CYS A 32 -4.77 5.97 -20.93
C CYS A 32 -5.10 5.75 -22.41
N ASN A 33 -6.09 4.90 -22.71
CA ASN A 33 -6.40 4.47 -24.08
C ASN A 33 -5.13 4.00 -24.84
N GLU A 34 -4.35 3.11 -24.20
CA GLU A 34 -3.09 2.57 -24.73
C GLU A 34 -1.94 3.60 -24.87
N ILE A 35 -2.16 4.87 -24.52
CA ILE A 35 -1.13 5.91 -24.52
C ILE A 35 -0.43 5.93 -23.16
N PRO A 36 0.90 5.70 -23.08
CA PRO A 36 1.61 5.74 -21.81
C PRO A 36 1.53 7.11 -21.12
N GLN A 37 1.38 7.10 -19.80
CA GLN A 37 1.25 8.31 -18.98
C GLN A 37 2.50 8.50 -18.14
N ALA A 38 3.28 9.52 -18.48
CA ALA A 38 4.44 9.95 -17.70
C ALA A 38 4.03 10.87 -16.54
N ALA A 39 4.94 11.02 -15.57
CA ALA A 39 4.78 11.97 -14.46
C ALA A 39 3.57 11.69 -13.54
N ILE A 40 3.09 10.45 -13.48
CA ILE A 40 2.03 10.02 -12.58
C ILE A 40 2.65 9.53 -11.27
N LYS A 41 2.20 10.09 -10.15
CA LYS A 41 2.66 9.68 -8.82
C LYS A 41 2.04 8.32 -8.46
N ILE A 42 2.90 7.38 -8.10
CA ILE A 42 2.56 6.03 -7.64
C ILE A 42 3.05 5.86 -6.21
N GLU A 43 2.22 5.29 -5.36
CA GLU A 43 2.56 4.96 -3.98
C GLU A 43 2.24 3.50 -3.70
N LEU A 44 3.10 2.83 -2.96
CA LEU A 44 2.91 1.50 -2.40
C LEU A 44 2.64 1.67 -0.91
N TRP A 45 1.47 1.21 -0.49
CA TRP A 45 1.01 1.27 0.88
C TRP A 45 0.90 -0.14 1.43
N ASP A 46 1.15 -0.29 2.71
CA ASP A 46 0.61 -1.39 3.49
C ASP A 46 -0.79 -1.03 3.93
N LYS A 47 -1.72 -1.99 3.87
CA LYS A 47 -3.11 -1.77 4.23
C LYS A 47 -3.42 -2.46 5.54
N ASP A 48 -3.71 -1.64 6.53
CA ASP A 48 -3.85 -2.12 7.89
C ASP A 48 -5.31 -2.20 8.32
N THR A 49 -5.59 -3.13 9.23
CA THR A 49 -6.93 -3.30 9.79
C THR A 49 -7.09 -2.60 11.14
N ILE A 50 -6.00 -2.43 11.89
CA ILE A 50 -6.04 -2.00 13.30
C ILE A 50 -5.37 -0.63 13.50
N ASP A 51 -4.32 -0.34 12.76
CA ASP A 51 -3.58 0.91 12.69
C ASP A 51 -3.74 1.60 11.32
N PRO A 52 -3.27 2.85 11.16
CA PRO A 52 -3.33 3.54 9.87
C PRO A 52 -2.38 2.91 8.86
N ASP A 53 -2.84 2.78 7.61
CA ASP A 53 -2.03 2.34 6.48
C ASP A 53 -0.64 3.01 6.42
N ASP A 54 0.39 2.20 6.21
CA ASP A 54 1.78 2.66 6.12
C ASP A 54 2.25 2.91 4.68
N LEU A 55 2.89 4.06 4.45
CA LEU A 55 3.51 4.34 3.15
C LEU A 55 4.87 3.63 3.05
N MET A 56 4.93 2.52 2.31
CA MET A 56 6.15 1.74 2.15
C MET A 56 7.13 2.33 1.14
N ALA A 57 6.62 2.84 0.01
CA ALA A 57 7.44 3.44 -1.05
C ALA A 57 6.62 4.35 -1.98
N ASN A 58 7.29 5.22 -2.71
CA ASN A 58 6.68 5.98 -3.81
C ASN A 58 7.62 6.14 -4.99
N THR A 59 7.04 6.39 -6.15
CA THR A 59 7.76 6.69 -7.39
C THR A 59 6.89 7.55 -8.31
N THR A 60 7.43 7.90 -9.47
CA THR A 60 6.69 8.57 -10.54
C THR A 60 6.92 7.82 -11.84
N THR A 61 5.90 7.68 -12.67
CA THR A 61 6.03 6.99 -13.95
C THR A 61 7.03 7.68 -14.88
N PHE A 62 7.84 6.88 -15.57
CA PHE A 62 8.80 7.33 -16.58
C PHE A 62 8.10 7.80 -17.86
N SER A 63 8.88 8.27 -18.85
CA SER A 63 8.35 8.77 -20.13
C SER A 63 7.57 7.71 -20.93
N ASP A 64 7.85 6.44 -20.72
CA ASP A 64 7.15 5.30 -21.33
C ASP A 64 5.98 4.79 -20.49
N GLY A 65 5.57 5.54 -19.45
CA GLY A 65 4.53 5.17 -18.50
C GLY A 65 4.92 4.07 -17.52
N GLY A 66 6.13 3.50 -17.63
CA GLY A 66 6.64 2.47 -16.74
C GLY A 66 6.89 2.99 -15.33
N PHE A 67 6.80 2.09 -14.35
CA PHE A 67 7.22 2.36 -12.98
C PHE A 67 7.74 1.09 -12.31
N TYR A 68 8.59 1.29 -11.30
CA TYR A 68 9.08 0.26 -10.39
C TYR A 68 9.19 0.86 -8.99
N LEU A 69 8.73 0.13 -7.98
CA LEU A 69 8.93 0.48 -6.58
C LEU A 69 9.06 -0.78 -5.71
N GLU A 70 9.98 -0.73 -4.76
CA GLU A 70 10.19 -1.73 -3.71
C GLU A 70 9.98 -1.03 -2.36
N GLY A 71 9.09 -1.59 -1.55
CA GLY A 71 8.78 -1.09 -0.22
C GLY A 71 9.06 -2.14 0.84
N LYS A 72 9.33 -1.68 2.06
CA LYS A 72 9.56 -2.53 3.24
C LYS A 72 8.83 -1.95 4.42
N GLU A 73 8.32 -2.83 5.27
CA GLU A 73 7.70 -2.43 6.53
C GLU A 73 8.04 -3.43 7.64
N SER A 74 8.09 -2.95 8.88
CA SER A 74 8.35 -3.76 10.07
C SER A 74 7.04 -4.09 10.78
N GLU A 75 6.43 -5.18 10.34
CA GLU A 75 5.04 -5.54 10.61
C GLU A 75 4.95 -6.76 11.56
N LEU A 76 3.97 -6.77 12.47
CA LEU A 76 3.67 -7.97 13.27
C LEU A 76 2.89 -8.99 12.46
N THR A 77 2.04 -8.50 11.55
CA THR A 77 1.21 -9.29 10.64
C THR A 77 1.85 -9.40 9.27
N THR A 78 1.16 -9.97 8.28
CA THR A 78 1.66 -10.00 6.90
C THR A 78 1.25 -8.71 6.22
N ILE A 79 2.19 -8.05 5.55
CA ILE A 79 1.91 -6.85 4.74
C ILE A 79 0.79 -7.14 3.71
N ASP A 80 -0.14 -6.20 3.50
CA ASP A 80 -1.21 -6.21 2.48
C ASP A 80 -0.98 -5.08 1.45
N PRO A 81 -0.12 -5.30 0.44
CA PRO A 81 0.34 -4.22 -0.43
C PRO A 81 -0.76 -3.65 -1.34
N GLU A 82 -0.98 -2.33 -1.25
CA GLU A 82 -1.93 -1.57 -2.06
C GLU A 82 -1.20 -0.50 -2.89
N VAL A 83 -1.41 -0.51 -4.21
CA VAL A 83 -0.88 0.53 -5.11
C VAL A 83 -1.89 1.66 -5.28
N ARG A 84 -1.50 2.88 -4.92
CA ARG A 84 -2.28 4.11 -5.11
C ARG A 84 -1.69 4.97 -6.21
N MET A 85 -2.55 5.52 -7.04
CA MET A 85 -2.19 6.37 -8.17
C MET A 85 -2.86 7.74 -8.03
N TYR A 86 -2.08 8.80 -8.15
CA TYR A 86 -2.57 10.16 -8.02
C TYR A 86 -2.38 10.91 -9.34
N VAL A 87 -3.50 11.36 -9.92
CA VAL A 87 -3.54 12.11 -11.17
C VAL A 87 -4.20 13.46 -10.92
N PHE A 88 -3.51 14.55 -11.28
CA PHE A 88 -4.10 15.88 -11.31
C PHE A 88 -4.63 16.14 -12.71
N VAL A 89 -5.96 16.21 -12.85
CA VAL A 89 -6.58 16.56 -14.13
C VAL A 89 -7.10 17.98 -14.06
N VAL A 90 -6.43 18.90 -14.79
CA VAL A 90 -6.86 20.29 -14.92
C VAL A 90 -7.73 20.40 -16.16
N PHE A 91 -8.96 20.85 -15.98
CA PHE A 91 -9.86 21.08 -17.10
C PHE A 91 -10.14 22.56 -17.30
N LYS A 92 -10.06 23.01 -18.55
CA LYS A 92 -10.50 24.34 -18.96
C LYS A 92 -11.82 24.21 -19.71
N TYR A 93 -12.89 24.75 -19.13
CA TYR A 93 -14.22 24.72 -19.75
C TYR A 93 -14.89 26.10 -19.68
N HIS A 94 -15.67 26.42 -20.71
CA HIS A 94 -16.68 27.48 -20.69
C HIS A 94 -18.06 26.83 -20.54
N GLY A 95 -18.57 26.71 -19.31
CA GLY A 95 -19.90 26.12 -19.02
C GLY A 95 -19.91 25.14 -17.84
N ARG A 96 -21.00 24.35 -17.71
CA ARG A 96 -21.15 23.29 -16.69
C ARG A 96 -20.90 21.90 -17.30
N PRO A 97 -19.65 21.42 -17.36
CA PRO A 97 -19.35 20.07 -17.84
C PRO A 97 -19.82 19.03 -16.81
N LYS A 98 -20.39 17.93 -17.30
CA LYS A 98 -20.51 16.69 -16.52
C LYS A 98 -19.32 15.83 -16.91
N MET A 99 -18.46 15.54 -15.95
CA MET A 99 -17.20 14.86 -16.21
C MET A 99 -17.14 13.55 -15.47
N LYS A 100 -16.73 12.50 -16.18
CA LYS A 100 -16.43 11.18 -15.62
C LYS A 100 -14.94 10.95 -15.82
N VAL A 101 -14.25 10.68 -14.72
CA VAL A 101 -12.87 10.19 -14.77
C VAL A 101 -12.97 8.69 -14.57
N ASP A 102 -12.87 7.94 -15.67
CA ASP A 102 -12.90 6.48 -15.63
C ASP A 102 -11.47 5.98 -15.40
N CYS A 103 -11.06 5.86 -14.14
CA CYS A 103 -9.81 5.19 -13.78
C CYS A 103 -10.02 3.68 -13.91
N ALA A 104 -9.45 3.06 -14.95
CA ALA A 104 -9.36 1.61 -15.00
C ALA A 104 -8.35 1.16 -13.94
N GLN A 105 -8.82 0.57 -12.83
CA GLN A 105 -7.93 -0.12 -11.91
C GLN A 105 -7.22 -1.25 -12.67
N PRO A 106 -5.90 -1.46 -12.47
CA PRO A 106 -5.27 -2.68 -12.94
C PRO A 106 -6.07 -3.85 -12.36
N ALA A 107 -6.48 -4.80 -13.20
CA ALA A 107 -7.14 -6.01 -12.74
C ALA A 107 -6.22 -6.62 -11.67
N ALA A 108 -6.67 -6.61 -10.41
CA ALA A 108 -5.92 -7.16 -9.30
C ALA A 108 -5.72 -8.65 -9.59
N LYS A 109 -4.58 -9.00 -10.20
CA LYS A 109 -4.15 -10.38 -10.23
C LYS A 109 -3.70 -10.65 -8.82
N LYS A 110 -4.46 -11.52 -8.14
CA LYS A 110 -4.09 -12.06 -6.83
C LYS A 110 -2.59 -12.38 -6.86
N PRO A 111 -1.77 -11.86 -5.94
CA PRO A 111 -0.37 -12.21 -5.92
C PRO A 111 -0.26 -13.73 -5.88
N LEU A 112 0.48 -14.29 -6.84
CA LEU A 112 0.86 -15.70 -6.86
C LEU A 112 1.93 -15.89 -5.78
N PHE A 113 1.48 -16.06 -4.54
CA PHE A 113 2.23 -16.76 -3.50
C PHE A 113 1.65 -18.16 -3.36
#